data_AF-A0A6I9U5I6-F1
#
_entry.id   AF-A0A6I9U5I6-F1
#
_cell.length_a   1.000
_cell.length_b   1.000
_cell.length_c   1.000
_cell.angle_alpha   90.00
_cell.angle_beta   90.00
_cell.angle_gamma   90.00
#
_symmetry.space_group_name_H-M   'P 1'
#
loop_
_entity.id
_entity.type
_entity.pdbx_description
1 polymer ?
#
loop_
_entity_poly.entity_id
_entity_poly.type
_entity_poly.pdbx_seq_one_letter_code
_entity_poly.pdbx_strand_id
1 'polypeptide(L)'
;MAAFTSTSILSPSQQLQRHLRLRPSFLSPNSLSTVRSPPNNKQLNYFDIRAAATPLFADPDVHDFASTSLTTSWAEFAENVSGEWDGFGADFTVQGKPIELPEMVVPEAYREWEVKVFDWQTQCPTLAQSHNNSPSLMYKTIKLLPTVGCEADAATRYSIQERNITAQHKSAFAYQSTGCYVALWPTANQIDSANKPMQLEHCLIDPTDKESRVRIIQVLELQESDLKLKSITVFVEQWYGPFRNGDQLGGCAIRDSAFAATQPLKASQVSGVWQGLAAVAGFNTCQTMIQQLGDECVRKSFRDEADLILLPKQLWCSLKRVEDKGTCCEVGWLLGEGRAITSKCTFSSTAELKEIAIASETATPV
;
A
#
# COMPACT_ATOMS: atom_id res chain seq x y z
N MET A 1 -67.49 12.15 18.42
CA MET A 1 -66.84 13.30 17.72
C MET A 1 -65.38 12.93 17.61
N ALA A 2 -64.96 12.34 16.48
CA ALA A 2 -64.21 12.99 15.38
C ALA A 2 -62.80 13.43 15.85
N ALA A 3 -61.67 13.02 15.25
CA ALA A 3 -61.43 12.31 14.01
C ALA A 3 -60.06 11.58 14.05
N PHE A 4 -59.95 10.56 13.20
CA PHE A 4 -58.74 9.85 12.81
C PHE A 4 -57.75 10.74 12.05
N THR A 5 -56.44 10.47 12.18
CA THR A 5 -55.56 10.32 11.02
C THR A 5 -54.40 9.36 11.33
N SER A 6 -54.32 8.33 10.49
CA SER A 6 -53.22 7.40 10.29
C SER A 6 -52.35 7.93 9.16
N THR A 7 -51.03 7.84 9.29
CA THR A 7 -50.12 7.69 8.15
C THR A 7 -48.90 6.90 8.57
N SER A 8 -48.76 5.74 7.97
CA SER A 8 -47.56 4.92 7.90
C SER A 8 -46.82 5.16 6.57
N ILE A 9 -45.61 4.58 6.46
CA ILE A 9 -44.78 4.31 5.26
C ILE A 9 -44.02 5.56 4.68
N LEU A 10 -42.73 5.58 4.33
CA LEU A 10 -41.79 4.61 3.70
C LEU A 10 -40.31 4.94 3.96
N SER A 11 -39.50 3.88 3.97
CA SER A 11 -38.06 3.80 3.72
C SER A 11 -37.68 4.07 2.25
N PRO A 12 -36.49 4.62 1.93
CA PRO A 12 -35.96 4.59 0.56
C PRO A 12 -34.71 3.71 0.45
N SER A 13 -34.91 2.49 -0.05
CA SER A 13 -33.96 1.80 -0.92
C SER A 13 -34.62 1.68 -2.30
N GLN A 14 -33.81 1.73 -3.36
CA GLN A 14 -34.16 1.64 -4.80
C GLN A 14 -34.48 2.97 -5.52
N GLN A 15 -33.43 3.64 -6.00
CA GLN A 15 -33.45 4.21 -7.35
C GLN A 15 -32.16 3.81 -8.07
N LEU A 16 -32.27 2.75 -8.88
CA LEU A 16 -31.29 2.35 -9.87
C LEU A 16 -31.85 2.71 -11.26
N GLN A 17 -30.93 3.10 -12.16
CA GLN A 17 -31.09 3.28 -13.60
C GLN A 17 -31.58 4.64 -14.11
N ARG A 18 -30.61 5.46 -14.58
CA ARG A 18 -30.39 5.75 -16.02
C ARG A 18 -29.58 7.05 -16.14
N HIS A 19 -28.28 6.97 -16.38
CA HIS A 19 -27.62 7.98 -17.19
C HIS A 19 -26.59 7.34 -18.13
N LEU A 20 -26.89 7.52 -19.41
CA LEU A 20 -26.17 7.05 -20.57
C LEU A 20 -24.84 7.77 -20.71
N ARG A 21 -23.84 7.00 -21.18
CA ARG A 21 -22.57 7.49 -21.71
C ARG A 21 -22.82 8.57 -22.77
N LEU A 22 -22.23 9.75 -22.58
CA LEU A 22 -22.00 10.71 -23.66
C LEU A 22 -20.51 10.98 -23.75
N ARG A 23 -19.90 10.43 -24.81
CA ARG A 23 -18.58 10.84 -25.31
C ARG A 23 -18.74 12.20 -26.01
N PRO A 24 -17.83 13.16 -25.82
CA PRO A 24 -17.64 14.22 -26.78
C PRO A 24 -16.61 13.78 -27.83
N SER A 25 -17.11 13.50 -29.04
CA SER A 25 -16.34 13.57 -30.27
C SER A 25 -16.28 15.03 -30.72
N PHE A 26 -15.09 15.60 -30.87
CA PHE A 26 -14.89 16.84 -31.61
C PHE A 26 -13.88 16.67 -32.74
N LEU A 27 -14.28 17.27 -33.84
CA LEU A 27 -13.83 17.12 -35.21
C LEU A 27 -12.53 17.89 -35.48
N SER A 28 -11.70 17.32 -36.34
CA SER A 28 -10.63 18.02 -37.07
C SER A 28 -11.22 19.03 -38.07
N PRO A 29 -10.45 20.07 -38.44
CA PRO A 29 -10.52 20.67 -39.76
C PRO A 29 -9.24 20.37 -40.57
N ASN A 30 -9.43 19.82 -41.77
CA ASN A 30 -8.45 19.78 -42.85
C ASN A 30 -8.30 21.18 -43.49
N SER A 31 -7.09 21.55 -43.92
CA SER A 31 -6.90 22.13 -45.26
C SER A 31 -5.44 21.97 -45.74
N LEU A 32 -5.31 21.75 -47.04
CA LEU A 32 -4.20 21.17 -47.78
C LEU A 32 -3.08 22.17 -48.16
N SER A 33 -1.86 21.66 -48.39
CA SER A 33 -1.11 21.91 -49.64
C SER A 33 0.06 20.94 -49.84
N THR A 34 -0.26 19.86 -50.55
CA THR A 34 0.36 19.33 -51.77
C THR A 34 1.84 19.63 -52.15
N VAL A 35 2.51 18.55 -52.58
CA VAL A 35 3.44 18.39 -53.72
C VAL A 35 4.95 18.21 -53.44
N ARG A 36 5.42 17.02 -53.89
CA ARG A 36 6.68 16.63 -54.58
C ARG A 36 7.73 15.84 -53.80
N SER A 37 7.68 14.52 -53.98
CA SER A 37 8.87 13.70 -54.31
C SER A 37 9.18 13.88 -55.81
N PRO A 38 10.41 13.60 -56.33
CA PRO A 38 10.86 12.23 -56.59
C PRO A 38 12.43 12.09 -56.62
N PRO A 39 13.08 11.11 -57.31
CA PRO A 39 13.19 9.67 -56.99
C PRO A 39 14.63 9.10 -57.19
N ASN A 40 14.73 7.74 -57.26
CA ASN A 40 15.68 6.93 -58.06
C ASN A 40 17.11 6.71 -57.51
N ASN A 41 17.84 5.61 -57.78
CA ASN A 41 17.59 4.26 -58.31
C ASN A 41 18.93 3.49 -58.23
N LYS A 42 18.85 2.15 -58.03
CA LYS A 42 19.62 1.07 -58.71
C LYS A 42 21.11 0.76 -58.44
N GLN A 43 21.35 -0.55 -58.63
CA GLN A 43 22.55 -1.36 -58.97
C GLN A 43 23.34 -1.95 -57.77
N LEU A 44 23.47 -3.28 -57.55
CA LEU A 44 23.78 -4.53 -58.30
C LEU A 44 25.27 -4.79 -58.63
N ASN A 45 25.71 -6.01 -58.25
CA ASN A 45 26.83 -6.86 -58.72
C ASN A 45 28.24 -6.66 -58.07
N TYR A 46 29.16 -7.64 -57.88
CA TYR A 46 29.28 -9.04 -58.38
C TYR A 46 30.24 -9.96 -57.54
N PHE A 47 29.80 -11.16 -57.10
CA PHE A 47 30.62 -12.37 -56.74
C PHE A 47 31.71 -12.17 -55.61
N ASP A 48 32.59 -13.10 -55.15
CA ASP A 48 32.85 -14.54 -55.37
C ASP A 48 33.45 -15.25 -54.10
N ILE A 49 33.47 -16.58 -54.15
CA ILE A 49 33.75 -17.70 -53.22
C ILE A 49 35.08 -17.72 -52.40
N ARG A 50 35.07 -18.20 -51.12
CA ARG A 50 35.69 -19.46 -50.56
C ARG A 50 36.16 -19.39 -49.08
N ALA A 51 35.95 -20.52 -48.39
CA ALA A 51 36.75 -21.13 -47.32
C ALA A 51 36.45 -20.82 -45.84
N ALA A 52 36.58 -21.90 -45.07
CA ALA A 52 36.07 -22.17 -43.73
C ALA A 52 36.91 -21.56 -42.59
N ALA A 53 36.24 -21.26 -41.47
CA ALA A 53 36.71 -21.55 -40.12
C ALA A 53 35.54 -21.37 -39.14
N THR A 54 35.23 -22.41 -38.38
CA THR A 54 34.38 -22.32 -37.20
C THR A 54 35.22 -21.75 -36.04
N PRO A 55 34.75 -20.72 -35.32
CA PRO A 55 35.15 -20.56 -33.93
C PRO A 55 33.92 -20.62 -33.01
N LEU A 56 34.20 -21.10 -31.80
CA LEU A 56 33.27 -21.32 -30.71
C LEU A 56 32.40 -20.08 -30.44
N PHE A 57 31.09 -20.28 -30.34
CA PHE A 57 30.20 -19.34 -29.67
C PHE A 57 30.47 -19.41 -28.17
N ALA A 58 31.18 -18.40 -27.65
CA ALA A 58 31.03 -18.01 -26.26
C ALA A 58 29.65 -17.36 -26.12
N ASP A 59 28.83 -17.94 -25.25
CA ASP A 59 27.46 -17.51 -24.95
C ASP A 59 27.51 -16.18 -24.17
N PRO A 60 27.02 -15.04 -24.70
CA PRO A 60 27.03 -13.78 -23.98
C PRO A 60 25.60 -13.37 -23.67
N ASP A 61 24.91 -14.03 -22.73
CA ASP A 61 23.54 -13.58 -22.39
C ASP A 61 23.01 -14.02 -21.02
N VAL A 62 23.82 -13.90 -19.96
CA VAL A 62 23.36 -14.10 -18.56
C VAL A 62 23.17 -12.77 -17.80
N HIS A 63 23.57 -11.64 -18.37
CA HIS A 63 23.48 -10.33 -17.69
C HIS A 63 22.32 -9.42 -18.14
N ASP A 64 21.68 -9.66 -19.29
CA ASP A 64 20.66 -8.74 -19.82
C ASP A 64 19.22 -9.08 -19.36
N PHE A 65 18.95 -10.34 -19.02
CA PHE A 65 17.63 -10.79 -18.54
C PHE A 65 17.28 -10.27 -17.13
N ALA A 66 18.26 -10.17 -16.23
CA ALA A 66 18.02 -9.67 -14.87
C ALA A 66 17.75 -8.16 -14.83
N SER A 67 18.44 -7.39 -15.67
CA SER A 67 18.26 -5.93 -15.79
C SER A 67 16.90 -5.57 -16.42
N THR A 68 16.48 -6.35 -17.42
CA THR A 68 15.18 -6.16 -18.10
C THR A 68 14.00 -6.53 -17.19
N SER A 69 14.13 -7.57 -16.36
CA SER A 69 13.11 -8.00 -15.39
C SER A 69 12.88 -6.98 -14.26
N LEU A 70 13.96 -6.39 -13.72
CA LEU A 70 13.86 -5.36 -12.67
C LEU A 70 13.22 -4.05 -13.18
N THR A 71 13.49 -3.67 -14.43
CA THR A 71 12.97 -2.42 -15.01
C THR A 71 11.48 -2.51 -15.34
N THR A 72 10.99 -3.66 -15.81
CA THR A 72 9.55 -3.87 -16.04
C THR A 72 8.77 -3.98 -14.73
N SER A 73 9.31 -4.68 -13.72
CA SER A 73 8.63 -4.82 -12.44
C SER A 73 8.48 -3.50 -11.68
N TRP A 74 9.52 -2.64 -11.67
CA TRP A 74 9.41 -1.32 -11.06
C TRP A 74 8.41 -0.43 -11.77
N ALA A 75 8.34 -0.49 -13.11
CA ALA A 75 7.39 0.29 -13.88
C ALA A 75 5.93 -0.10 -13.54
N GLU A 76 5.64 -1.40 -13.45
CA GLU A 76 4.32 -1.89 -13.03
C GLU A 76 3.99 -1.51 -11.58
N PHE A 77 4.95 -1.66 -10.66
CA PHE A 77 4.82 -1.19 -9.30
C PHE A 77 4.50 0.31 -9.26
N ALA A 78 5.23 1.09 -10.03
CA ALA A 78 5.09 2.54 -10.07
C ALA A 78 3.72 2.98 -10.60
N GLU A 79 3.21 2.29 -11.63
CA GLU A 79 1.86 2.51 -12.15
C GLU A 79 0.79 2.20 -11.10
N ASN A 80 0.89 1.07 -10.41
CA ASN A 80 -0.13 0.63 -9.45
C ASN A 80 -0.12 1.40 -8.13
N VAL A 81 1.04 1.94 -7.70
CA VAL A 81 1.15 2.65 -6.41
C VAL A 81 0.92 4.17 -6.54
N SER A 82 1.15 4.75 -7.72
CA SER A 82 1.13 6.20 -7.91
C SER A 82 -0.29 6.76 -8.06
N GLY A 83 -0.53 7.92 -7.45
CA GLY A 83 -1.82 8.58 -7.48
C GLY A 83 -2.09 9.44 -6.24
N GLU A 84 -3.25 10.07 -6.24
CA GLU A 84 -3.89 10.62 -5.04
C GLU A 84 -4.68 9.50 -4.38
N TRP A 85 -4.44 9.30 -3.09
CA TRP A 85 -5.11 8.29 -2.28
C TRP A 85 -5.80 8.98 -1.12
N ASP A 86 -7.13 8.93 -1.05
CA ASP A 86 -7.91 9.58 0.01
C ASP A 86 -8.51 8.53 0.93
N GLY A 87 -8.69 8.84 2.20
CA GLY A 87 -9.27 7.89 3.13
C GLY A 87 -9.22 8.32 4.58
N PHE A 88 -9.08 7.34 5.47
CA PHE A 88 -9.01 7.56 6.91
C PHE A 88 -7.78 6.90 7.52
N GLY A 89 -7.22 7.53 8.56
CA GLY A 89 -6.13 7.00 9.35
C GLY A 89 -6.43 7.04 10.84
N ALA A 90 -6.12 5.98 11.57
CA ALA A 90 -6.34 5.90 13.01
C ALA A 90 -5.20 5.19 13.73
N ASP A 91 -4.98 5.59 14.99
CA ASP A 91 -3.97 5.04 15.87
C ASP A 91 -4.62 4.04 16.84
N PHE A 92 -3.92 2.93 17.12
CA PHE A 92 -4.39 1.84 17.96
C PHE A 92 -3.34 1.47 19.00
N THR A 93 -3.82 1.02 20.17
CA THR A 93 -2.96 0.43 21.20
C THR A 93 -2.44 -0.94 20.74
N VAL A 94 -1.48 -1.49 21.48
CA VAL A 94 -0.96 -2.86 21.23
C VAL A 94 -1.99 -3.97 21.49
N GLN A 95 -3.17 -3.63 22.02
CA GLN A 95 -4.31 -4.54 22.16
C GLN A 95 -5.38 -4.32 21.07
N GLY A 96 -5.11 -3.47 20.08
CA GLY A 96 -6.04 -3.19 18.97
C GLY A 96 -7.19 -2.25 19.35
N LYS A 97 -7.08 -1.50 20.46
CA LYS A 97 -8.10 -0.51 20.83
C LYS A 97 -7.82 0.81 20.13
N PRO A 98 -8.81 1.46 19.51
CA PRO A 98 -8.62 2.76 18.87
C PRO A 98 -8.28 3.83 19.91
N ILE A 99 -7.43 4.78 19.53
CA ILE A 99 -7.00 5.91 20.34
C ILE A 99 -7.77 7.15 19.88
N GLU A 100 -8.46 7.81 20.81
CA GLU A 100 -9.23 9.02 20.53
C GLU A 100 -8.31 10.18 20.14
N LEU A 101 -8.75 11.02 19.20
CA LEU A 101 -8.01 12.21 18.81
C LEU A 101 -7.91 13.18 19.99
N PRO A 102 -6.78 13.91 20.12
CA PRO A 102 -6.63 14.92 21.17
C PRO A 102 -7.73 15.98 21.13
N GLU A 103 -8.24 16.38 22.29
CA GLU A 103 -9.30 17.41 22.37
C GLU A 103 -8.94 18.71 21.64
N MET A 104 -7.66 19.08 21.62
CA MET A 104 -7.16 20.28 20.96
C MET A 104 -7.38 20.31 19.43
N VAL A 105 -7.64 19.17 18.79
CA VAL A 105 -7.92 19.09 17.34
C VAL A 105 -9.37 18.80 17.03
N VAL A 106 -10.19 18.48 18.04
CA VAL A 106 -11.60 18.09 17.86
C VAL A 106 -12.50 19.31 18.11
N PRO A 107 -13.33 19.72 17.13
CA PRO A 107 -14.27 20.83 17.31
C PRO A 107 -15.18 20.64 18.52
N GLU A 108 -15.54 21.75 19.19
CA GLU A 108 -16.39 21.74 20.39
C GLU A 108 -17.74 21.06 20.20
N ALA A 109 -18.33 21.18 19.00
CA ALA A 109 -19.60 20.53 18.68
C ALA A 109 -19.58 19.00 18.90
N TYR A 110 -18.47 18.32 18.60
CA TYR A 110 -18.35 16.88 18.87
C TYR A 110 -18.43 16.58 20.38
N ARG A 111 -17.90 17.47 21.22
CA ARG A 111 -17.98 17.35 22.68
C ARG A 111 -19.41 17.56 23.17
N GLU A 112 -20.09 18.59 22.66
CA GLU A 112 -21.49 18.87 22.98
C GLU A 112 -22.42 17.72 22.60
N TRP A 113 -22.09 16.99 21.54
CA TRP A 113 -22.85 15.81 21.07
C TRP A 113 -22.37 14.49 21.68
N GLU A 114 -21.37 14.52 22.56
CA GLU A 114 -20.74 13.34 23.18
C GLU A 114 -20.20 12.33 22.14
N VAL A 115 -19.78 12.83 20.98
CA VAL A 115 -19.24 12.02 19.88
C VAL A 115 -17.71 11.99 19.98
N LYS A 116 -17.16 10.80 20.25
CA LYS A 116 -15.72 10.54 20.21
C LYS A 116 -15.23 10.46 18.77
N VAL A 117 -14.11 11.11 18.48
CA VAL A 117 -13.46 11.08 17.16
C VAL A 117 -12.16 10.32 17.26
N PHE A 118 -11.98 9.32 16.40
CA PHE A 118 -10.79 8.44 16.40
C PHE A 118 -9.99 8.55 15.10
N ASP A 119 -10.68 8.82 14.00
CA ASP A 119 -10.12 8.78 12.65
C ASP A 119 -9.73 10.19 12.20
N TRP A 120 -8.53 10.30 11.64
CA TRP A 120 -8.14 11.41 10.77
C TRP A 120 -8.71 11.16 9.38
N GLN A 121 -9.30 12.18 8.76
CA GLN A 121 -9.38 12.18 7.29
C GLN A 121 -7.97 12.39 6.74
N THR A 122 -7.58 11.59 5.76
CA THR A 122 -6.23 11.58 5.22
C THR A 122 -6.19 11.67 3.71
N GLN A 123 -5.15 12.32 3.21
CA GLN A 123 -4.74 12.22 1.82
C GLN A 123 -3.30 11.73 1.73
N CYS A 124 -3.02 10.90 0.75
CA CYS A 124 -1.75 10.24 0.55
C CYS A 124 -1.26 10.32 -0.91
N PRO A 125 -0.94 11.53 -1.41
CA PRO A 125 -0.31 11.68 -2.73
C PRO A 125 0.96 10.85 -2.77
N THR A 126 0.99 9.89 -3.69
CA THR A 126 2.06 8.90 -3.84
C THR A 126 2.58 8.96 -5.27
N LEU A 127 3.89 9.01 -5.45
CA LEU A 127 4.53 8.97 -6.75
C LEU A 127 5.75 8.05 -6.70
N ALA A 128 5.74 7.05 -7.56
CA ALA A 128 6.88 6.20 -7.85
C ALA A 128 7.35 6.48 -9.28
N GLN A 129 8.67 6.57 -9.45
CA GLN A 129 9.29 6.84 -10.74
C GLN A 129 10.68 6.21 -10.81
N SER A 130 11.19 6.05 -12.02
CA SER A 130 12.59 5.66 -12.27
C SER A 130 13.29 6.82 -12.96
N HIS A 131 14.27 7.43 -12.29
CA HIS A 131 15.09 8.48 -12.87
C HIS A 131 16.51 7.95 -13.08
N ASN A 132 17.05 8.02 -14.29
CA ASN A 132 18.36 7.43 -14.63
C ASN A 132 18.50 5.97 -14.16
N ASN A 133 17.47 5.15 -14.41
CA ASN A 133 17.39 3.74 -13.96
C ASN A 133 17.48 3.55 -12.44
N SER A 134 17.26 4.60 -11.65
CA SER A 134 17.24 4.54 -10.19
C SER A 134 15.80 4.60 -9.69
N PRO A 135 15.32 3.56 -8.99
CA PRO A 135 13.97 3.56 -8.42
C PRO A 135 13.83 4.63 -7.33
N SER A 136 12.69 5.31 -7.31
CA SER A 136 12.34 6.26 -6.27
C SER A 136 10.84 6.25 -5.99
N LEU A 137 10.47 6.33 -4.71
CA LEU A 137 9.10 6.44 -4.24
C LEU A 137 9.04 7.61 -3.26
N MET A 138 8.12 8.53 -3.47
CA MET A 138 7.75 9.53 -2.47
C MET A 138 6.27 9.48 -2.19
N TYR A 139 5.90 9.78 -0.96
CA TYR A 139 4.53 10.10 -0.64
C TYR A 139 4.44 11.07 0.54
N LYS A 140 3.28 11.69 0.69
CA LYS A 140 2.94 12.49 1.86
C LYS A 140 1.77 11.86 2.57
N THR A 141 1.78 11.79 3.90
CA THR A 141 0.57 11.56 4.69
C THR A 141 0.10 12.92 5.20
N ILE A 142 -0.99 13.41 4.61
CA ILE A 142 -1.64 14.66 4.98
C ILE A 142 -2.82 14.30 5.89
N LYS A 143 -2.80 14.74 7.15
CA LYS A 143 -3.93 14.62 8.07
C LYS A 143 -4.74 15.91 8.06
N LEU A 144 -6.06 15.81 7.98
CA LEU A 144 -6.98 16.93 7.99
C LEU A 144 -7.65 17.06 9.37
N LEU A 145 -7.94 18.29 9.79
CA LEU A 145 -8.71 18.55 11.00
C LEU A 145 -10.15 18.04 10.82
N PRO A 146 -10.75 17.38 11.83
CA PRO A 146 -12.18 17.11 11.84
C PRO A 146 -12.99 18.40 11.68
N THR A 147 -14.06 18.35 10.88
CA THR A 147 -14.94 19.50 10.60
C THR A 147 -16.40 19.12 10.89
N VAL A 148 -17.22 20.13 11.19
CA VAL A 148 -18.67 19.98 11.43
C VAL A 148 -19.47 20.98 10.60
N GLY A 149 -20.72 20.65 10.27
CA GLY A 149 -21.64 21.57 9.60
C GLY A 149 -21.25 21.90 8.15
N CYS A 150 -21.69 23.07 7.65
CA CYS A 150 -21.39 23.52 6.29
C CYS A 150 -19.90 23.87 6.05
N GLU A 151 -19.09 23.88 7.11
CA GLU A 151 -17.63 24.03 7.05
C GLU A 151 -16.93 22.74 6.62
N ALA A 152 -17.68 21.63 6.49
CA ALA A 152 -17.19 20.37 5.95
C ALA A 152 -16.62 20.51 4.51
N ASP A 153 -17.02 21.54 3.76
CA ASP A 153 -16.46 21.86 2.44
C ASP A 153 -15.07 22.51 2.49
N ALA A 154 -14.57 22.90 3.68
CA ALA A 154 -13.27 23.53 3.89
C ALA A 154 -12.30 22.60 4.63
N ALA A 155 -11.63 21.72 3.89
CA ALA A 155 -10.57 20.87 4.43
C ALA A 155 -9.40 21.71 4.96
N THR A 156 -9.05 21.55 6.24
CA THR A 156 -7.89 22.22 6.86
C THR A 156 -6.82 21.19 7.19
N ARG A 157 -5.57 21.43 6.79
CA ARG A 157 -4.45 20.54 7.07
C ARG A 157 -4.01 20.67 8.53
N TYR A 158 -3.94 19.55 9.24
CA TYR A 158 -3.35 19.46 10.57
C TYR A 158 -1.84 19.22 10.50
N SER A 159 -1.43 18.20 9.73
CA SER A 159 -0.03 17.81 9.61
C SER A 159 0.28 17.20 8.25
N ILE A 160 1.51 17.37 7.79
CA ILE A 160 2.05 16.70 6.59
C ILE A 160 3.31 15.95 7.02
N GLN A 161 3.32 14.64 6.81
CA GLN A 161 4.51 13.81 6.96
C GLN A 161 4.95 13.35 5.57
N GLU A 162 6.20 13.60 5.21
CA GLU A 162 6.74 13.15 3.92
C GLU A 162 7.68 11.96 4.11
N ARG A 163 7.62 11.00 3.20
CA ARG A 163 8.51 9.84 3.14
C ARG A 163 9.06 9.68 1.74
N ASN A 164 10.36 9.39 1.67
CA ASN A 164 11.11 9.31 0.44
C ASN A 164 12.03 8.08 0.49
N ILE A 165 11.91 7.22 -0.52
CA ILE A 165 12.83 6.14 -0.84
C ILE A 165 13.55 6.53 -2.12
N THR A 166 14.88 6.51 -2.08
CA THR A 166 15.76 6.74 -3.23
C THR A 166 16.78 5.61 -3.30
N ALA A 167 17.56 5.53 -4.39
CA ALA A 167 18.63 4.54 -4.52
C ALA A 167 19.66 4.57 -3.36
N GLN A 168 19.79 5.69 -2.65
CA GLN A 168 20.67 5.85 -1.49
C GLN A 168 19.97 5.56 -0.14
N HIS A 169 18.71 5.10 -0.16
CA HIS A 169 17.96 4.78 1.04
C HIS A 169 18.68 3.68 1.82
N LYS A 170 18.91 3.92 3.12
CA LYS A 170 19.74 3.04 3.97
C LYS A 170 18.94 1.98 4.71
N SER A 171 17.61 2.03 4.63
CA SER A 171 16.73 1.07 5.30
C SER A 171 15.96 0.23 4.29
N ALA A 172 15.57 -0.96 4.69
CA ALA A 172 14.97 -1.95 3.82
C ALA A 172 13.66 -1.44 3.20
N PHE A 173 13.52 -1.65 1.90
CA PHE A 173 12.31 -1.43 1.13
C PHE A 173 12.13 -2.60 0.17
N ALA A 174 10.99 -3.27 0.26
CA ALA A 174 10.61 -4.33 -0.67
C ALA A 174 9.30 -4.00 -1.36
N TYR A 175 9.19 -4.31 -2.66
CA TYR A 175 8.01 -4.02 -3.46
C TYR A 175 7.61 -5.20 -4.36
N GLN A 176 6.34 -5.23 -4.76
CA GLN A 176 5.80 -6.14 -5.76
C GLN A 176 5.11 -5.35 -6.86
N SER A 177 5.07 -5.86 -8.09
CA SER A 177 4.39 -5.19 -9.22
C SER A 177 2.92 -4.88 -8.96
N THR A 178 2.25 -5.56 -8.02
CA THR A 178 0.88 -5.29 -7.56
C THR A 178 0.70 -3.91 -6.93
N GLY A 179 1.78 -3.20 -6.60
CA GLY A 179 1.76 -1.95 -5.83
C GLY A 179 1.88 -2.18 -4.31
N CYS A 180 1.87 -3.44 -3.86
CA CYS A 180 2.18 -3.76 -2.47
C CYS A 180 3.66 -3.47 -2.15
N TYR A 181 3.93 -2.98 -0.95
CA TYR A 181 5.29 -2.75 -0.49
C TYR A 181 5.43 -2.90 1.02
N VAL A 182 6.67 -3.02 1.47
CA VAL A 182 7.04 -2.94 2.87
C VAL A 182 8.24 -2.02 3.00
N ALA A 183 8.18 -1.09 3.95
CA ALA A 183 9.22 -0.11 4.21
C ALA A 183 9.60 -0.10 5.69
N LEU A 184 10.90 -0.18 5.95
CA LEU A 184 11.45 0.03 7.29
C LEU A 184 11.96 1.47 7.40
N TRP A 185 11.45 2.20 8.39
CA TRP A 185 11.82 3.59 8.64
C TRP A 185 12.50 3.73 10.00
N PRO A 186 13.72 4.30 10.06
CA PRO A 186 14.31 4.70 11.32
C PRO A 186 13.56 5.93 11.85
N THR A 187 13.32 6.00 13.15
CA THR A 187 12.77 7.24 13.73
C THR A 187 13.83 8.32 13.65
N ALA A 188 13.60 9.33 12.81
CA ALA A 188 14.52 10.46 12.64
C ALA A 188 14.59 11.31 13.92
N ASN A 189 15.77 11.83 14.22
CA ASN A 189 16.05 12.93 15.18
C ASN A 189 16.42 12.60 16.63
N GLN A 190 17.12 11.50 16.93
CA GLN A 190 17.85 11.41 18.20
C GLN A 190 19.27 10.91 17.98
N ILE A 191 20.25 11.68 18.45
CA ILE A 191 21.65 11.32 18.52
C ILE A 191 21.80 10.31 19.67
N ASP A 192 22.44 9.18 19.42
CA ASP A 192 22.95 8.21 20.41
C ASP A 192 21.98 7.59 21.44
N SER A 193 21.47 6.39 21.13
CA SER A 193 20.97 5.37 22.08
C SER A 193 20.50 4.14 21.31
N ALA A 194 20.64 2.93 21.87
CA ALA A 194 20.37 1.69 21.13
C ALA A 194 18.88 1.42 20.90
N ASN A 195 18.05 1.71 21.90
CA ASN A 195 16.61 1.37 21.95
C ASN A 195 15.72 2.24 21.03
N LYS A 196 16.22 2.78 19.91
CA LYS A 196 15.41 3.68 19.07
C LYS A 196 14.23 2.92 18.46
N PRO A 197 13.01 3.47 18.52
CA PRO A 197 11.89 2.86 17.84
C PRO A 197 12.12 2.92 16.32
N MET A 198 11.70 1.86 15.63
CA MET A 198 11.64 1.79 14.18
C MET A 198 10.19 1.63 13.74
N GLN A 199 9.83 2.16 12.58
CA GLN A 199 8.49 2.00 12.02
C GLN A 199 8.55 1.02 10.86
N LEU A 200 7.80 -0.06 10.98
CA LEU A 200 7.61 -1.04 9.94
C LEU A 200 6.26 -0.77 9.27
N GLU A 201 6.30 -0.32 8.03
CA GLU A 201 5.10 -0.02 7.24
C GLU A 201 4.85 -1.12 6.21
N HIS A 202 3.62 -1.61 6.17
CA HIS A 202 3.13 -2.56 5.19
C HIS A 202 2.03 -1.88 4.39
N CYS A 203 2.17 -1.80 3.08
CA CYS A 203 1.12 -1.35 2.16
C CYS A 203 0.61 -2.54 1.36
N LEU A 204 -0.66 -2.88 1.54
CA LEU A 204 -1.34 -3.98 0.86
C LEU A 204 -2.42 -3.41 -0.05
N ILE A 205 -2.41 -3.80 -1.31
CA ILE A 205 -3.44 -3.45 -2.29
C ILE A 205 -4.38 -4.65 -2.43
N ASP A 206 -5.68 -4.40 -2.47
CA ASP A 206 -6.66 -5.46 -2.68
C ASP A 206 -6.47 -6.05 -4.11
N PRO A 207 -6.18 -7.35 -4.25
CA PRO A 207 -6.00 -7.96 -5.56
C PRO A 207 -7.28 -7.97 -6.42
N THR A 208 -8.45 -7.81 -5.79
CA THR A 208 -9.76 -7.74 -6.47
C THR A 208 -10.20 -6.30 -6.77
N ASP A 209 -9.64 -5.32 -6.06
CA ASP A 209 -9.85 -3.90 -6.27
C ASP A 209 -8.53 -3.14 -6.13
N LYS A 210 -7.87 -2.89 -7.27
CA LYS A 210 -6.58 -2.18 -7.30
C LYS A 210 -6.67 -0.72 -6.85
N GLU A 211 -7.87 -0.18 -6.71
CA GLU A 211 -8.10 1.17 -6.19
C GLU A 211 -8.25 1.19 -4.67
N SER A 212 -8.22 0.04 -3.99
CA SER A 212 -8.30 -0.06 -2.53
C SER A 212 -6.97 -0.51 -1.94
N ARG A 213 -6.46 0.23 -0.95
CA ARG A 213 -5.26 -0.17 -0.21
C ARG A 213 -5.40 0.08 1.28
N VAL A 214 -4.61 -0.68 2.04
CA VAL A 214 -4.40 -0.45 3.47
C VAL A 214 -2.92 -0.26 3.74
N ARG A 215 -2.58 0.73 4.57
CA ARG A 215 -1.23 0.90 5.10
C ARG A 215 -1.25 0.67 6.60
N ILE A 216 -0.51 -0.34 7.05
CA ILE A 216 -0.42 -0.72 8.46
C ILE A 216 1.00 -0.45 8.92
N ILE A 217 1.15 0.41 9.91
CA ILE A 217 2.44 0.80 10.47
C ILE A 217 2.53 0.25 11.89
N GLN A 218 3.53 -0.60 12.12
CA GLN A 218 3.89 -1.09 13.44
C GLN A 218 5.12 -0.33 13.94
N VAL A 219 5.01 0.30 15.11
CA VAL A 219 6.17 0.91 15.77
C VAL A 219 6.80 -0.12 16.70
N LEU A 220 8.05 -0.47 16.43
CA LEU A 220 8.79 -1.53 17.10
C LEU A 220 9.95 -0.92 17.88
N GLU A 221 10.21 -1.39 19.10
CA GLU A 221 11.30 -0.93 19.94
C GLU A 221 12.07 -2.13 20.51
N LEU A 222 13.40 -2.10 20.41
CA LEU A 222 14.24 -3.12 21.04
C LEU A 222 14.39 -2.83 22.53
N GLN A 223 13.87 -3.73 23.37
CA GLN A 223 13.94 -3.65 24.82
C GLN A 223 14.50 -4.95 25.37
N GLU A 224 15.62 -4.88 26.12
CA GLU A 224 16.22 -6.06 26.77
C GLU A 224 16.47 -7.25 25.80
N SER A 225 16.87 -6.95 24.56
CA SER A 225 17.05 -7.92 23.45
C SER A 225 15.77 -8.50 22.84
N ASP A 226 14.61 -7.96 23.20
CA ASP A 226 13.32 -8.29 22.61
C ASP A 226 12.76 -7.14 21.80
N LEU A 227 12.33 -7.41 20.57
CA LEU A 227 11.55 -6.47 19.81
C LEU A 227 10.12 -6.43 20.39
N LYS A 228 9.66 -5.25 20.80
CA LYS A 228 8.32 -5.02 21.35
C LYS A 228 7.53 -4.08 20.46
N LEU A 229 6.26 -4.39 20.25
CA LEU A 229 5.32 -3.48 19.60
C LEU A 229 4.96 -2.34 20.57
N LYS A 230 4.92 -1.12 20.05
CA LYS A 230 4.61 0.11 20.82
C LYS A 230 3.28 0.72 20.44
N SER A 231 3.01 0.78 19.14
CA SER A 231 1.76 1.29 18.61
C SER A 231 1.51 0.73 17.22
N ILE A 232 0.26 0.83 16.79
CA ILE A 232 -0.18 0.48 15.45
C ILE A 232 -0.89 1.69 14.87
N THR A 233 -0.57 2.07 13.63
CA THR A 233 -1.34 3.05 12.86
C THR A 233 -1.88 2.35 11.62
N VAL A 234 -3.16 2.55 11.33
CA VAL A 234 -3.81 1.98 10.14
C VAL A 234 -4.33 3.11 9.29
N PHE A 235 -4.07 3.04 7.99
CA PHE A 235 -4.72 3.85 6.97
C PHE A 235 -5.52 2.94 6.04
N VAL A 236 -6.77 3.32 5.77
CA VAL A 236 -7.63 2.69 4.77
C VAL A 236 -7.89 3.74 3.71
N GLU A 237 -7.42 3.48 2.49
CA GLU A 237 -7.28 4.49 1.44
C GLU A 237 -7.85 3.98 0.11
N GLN A 238 -8.53 4.87 -0.61
CA GLN A 238 -9.04 4.64 -1.95
C GLN A 238 -8.29 5.53 -2.93
N TRP A 239 -7.95 5.00 -4.10
CA TRP A 239 -7.44 5.78 -5.21
C TRP A 239 -8.49 6.80 -5.66
N TYR A 240 -8.11 8.08 -5.61
CA TYR A 240 -8.96 9.20 -5.98
C TYR A 240 -8.68 9.68 -7.40
N GLY A 241 -7.40 9.70 -7.80
CA GLY A 241 -7.02 10.27 -9.09
C GLY A 241 -5.52 10.21 -9.38
N PRO A 242 -5.09 10.70 -10.56
CA PRO A 242 -3.68 10.85 -10.89
C PRO A 242 -2.97 11.77 -9.90
N PHE A 243 -1.67 11.54 -9.69
CA PHE A 243 -0.84 12.32 -8.78
C PHE A 243 -0.90 13.83 -9.07
N ARG A 244 -1.19 14.62 -8.04
CA ARG A 244 -1.24 16.09 -8.01
C ARG A 244 -0.54 16.65 -6.78
N ASN A 245 0.34 15.86 -6.14
CA ASN A 245 1.14 16.26 -4.98
C ASN A 245 0.34 16.77 -3.77
N GLY A 246 -0.96 16.44 -3.69
CA GLY A 246 -1.88 16.97 -2.69
C GLY A 246 -2.28 18.43 -2.89
N ASP A 247 -2.15 18.98 -4.11
CA ASP A 247 -2.52 20.38 -4.41
C ASP A 247 -4.01 20.66 -4.27
N GLN A 248 -4.85 19.62 -4.35
CA GLN A 248 -6.28 19.68 -4.11
C GLN A 248 -6.63 18.85 -2.87
N LEU A 249 -7.19 19.51 -1.87
CA LEU A 249 -7.74 18.82 -0.72
C LEU A 249 -9.08 18.18 -1.12
N GLY A 250 -9.20 16.87 -0.91
CA GLY A 250 -10.43 16.12 -1.14
C GLY A 250 -11.52 16.65 -0.23
N GLY A 251 -12.59 17.20 -0.81
CA GLY A 251 -13.84 17.50 -0.09
C GLY A 251 -14.53 16.21 0.35
N CYS A 252 -15.62 16.31 1.11
CA CYS A 252 -16.38 15.22 1.77
C CYS A 252 -16.91 14.05 0.89
N ALA A 253 -16.44 13.89 -0.35
CA ALA A 253 -16.83 12.86 -1.30
C ALA A 253 -15.95 11.60 -1.27
N ILE A 254 -15.36 11.25 -0.13
CA ILE A 254 -14.74 9.92 0.03
C ILE A 254 -15.84 8.87 0.15
N ARG A 255 -15.74 7.79 -0.63
CA ARG A 255 -16.74 6.70 -0.65
C ARG A 255 -16.83 5.95 0.68
N ASP A 256 -15.76 6.03 1.48
CA ASP A 256 -15.62 5.29 2.72
C ASP A 256 -15.89 6.18 3.94
N SER A 257 -16.05 5.55 5.10
CA SER A 257 -16.30 6.23 6.36
C SER A 257 -15.19 5.98 7.37
N ALA A 258 -15.12 6.84 8.39
CA ALA A 258 -14.36 6.58 9.61
C ALA A 258 -14.62 5.14 10.10
N PHE A 259 -13.58 4.45 10.53
CA PHE A 259 -13.60 3.01 10.75
C PHE A 259 -13.11 2.56 12.12
N ALA A 260 -12.33 3.39 12.82
CA ALA A 260 -11.61 2.96 14.01
C ALA A 260 -12.54 2.48 15.14
N ALA A 261 -13.73 3.06 15.25
CA ALA A 261 -14.75 2.68 16.23
C ALA A 261 -15.65 1.49 15.79
N THR A 262 -15.44 0.94 14.59
CA THR A 262 -16.22 -0.21 14.11
C THR A 262 -15.75 -1.52 14.75
N GLN A 263 -16.56 -2.58 14.63
CA GLN A 263 -16.25 -3.85 15.26
C GLN A 263 -14.92 -4.43 14.72
N PRO A 264 -13.97 -4.80 15.61
CA PRO A 264 -12.77 -5.51 15.20
C PRO A 264 -13.08 -6.88 14.58
N LEU A 265 -12.17 -7.35 13.74
CA LEU A 265 -12.20 -8.71 13.18
C LEU A 265 -12.32 -9.77 14.29
N LYS A 266 -13.05 -10.86 14.05
CA LYS A 266 -13.14 -11.97 15.02
C LYS A 266 -11.94 -12.89 14.88
N ALA A 267 -11.35 -13.30 16.01
CA ALA A 267 -10.19 -14.19 16.06
C ALA A 267 -10.41 -15.48 15.25
N SER A 268 -11.60 -16.08 15.38
CA SER A 268 -12.00 -17.32 14.71
C SER A 268 -12.05 -17.24 13.18
N GLN A 269 -11.98 -16.04 12.59
CA GLN A 269 -11.93 -15.86 11.14
C GLN A 269 -10.50 -15.90 10.59
N VAL A 270 -9.50 -15.86 11.48
CA VAL A 270 -8.07 -15.72 11.14
C VAL A 270 -7.24 -16.84 11.77
N SER A 271 -7.62 -17.34 12.94
CA SER A 271 -6.92 -18.43 13.60
C SER A 271 -6.93 -19.72 12.78
N GLY A 272 -5.92 -20.56 13.01
CA GLY A 272 -5.75 -21.84 12.33
C GLY A 272 -4.66 -21.83 11.26
N VAL A 273 -4.80 -22.74 10.29
CA VAL A 273 -3.79 -23.02 9.27
C VAL A 273 -4.18 -22.35 7.95
N TRP A 274 -3.19 -21.70 7.35
CA TRP A 274 -3.30 -21.01 6.08
C TRP A 274 -2.20 -21.47 5.14
N GLN A 275 -2.49 -21.46 3.86
CA GLN A 275 -1.52 -21.79 2.83
C GLN A 275 -1.66 -20.82 1.66
N GLY A 276 -0.55 -20.38 1.09
CA GLY A 276 -0.57 -19.41 0.02
C GLY A 276 0.72 -19.34 -0.76
N LEU A 277 0.67 -18.54 -1.82
CA LEU A 277 1.84 -18.16 -2.60
C LEU A 277 2.45 -16.92 -1.95
N ALA A 278 3.73 -17.01 -1.57
CA ALA A 278 4.48 -15.95 -0.91
C ALA A 278 5.67 -15.52 -1.77
N ALA A 279 5.70 -14.24 -2.13
CA ALA A 279 6.85 -13.58 -2.73
C ALA A 279 7.77 -13.06 -1.62
N VAL A 280 9.09 -13.19 -1.79
CA VAL A 280 10.06 -13.04 -0.69
C VAL A 280 11.27 -12.21 -1.11
N ALA A 281 11.79 -11.39 -0.21
CA ALA A 281 13.06 -10.68 -0.34
C ALA A 281 13.91 -10.87 0.92
N GLY A 282 15.17 -11.31 0.73
CA GLY A 282 16.16 -11.43 1.80
C GLY A 282 16.97 -10.14 1.96
N PHE A 283 17.43 -9.84 3.19
CA PHE A 283 18.21 -8.64 3.52
C PHE A 283 19.52 -8.96 4.28
N ASN A 284 19.81 -10.23 4.54
CA ASN A 284 21.00 -10.68 5.27
C ASN A 284 22.33 -10.46 4.51
N THR A 285 22.31 -10.29 3.19
CA THR A 285 23.51 -10.19 2.33
C THR A 285 23.40 -9.15 1.20
N CYS A 286 22.36 -8.32 1.20
CA CYS A 286 22.04 -7.43 0.08
C CYS A 286 22.87 -6.14 0.09
N GLN A 287 23.35 -5.73 -1.08
CA GLN A 287 24.08 -4.46 -1.26
C GLN A 287 23.14 -3.28 -1.55
N THR A 288 21.99 -3.54 -2.15
CA THR A 288 20.89 -2.57 -2.29
C THR A 288 19.82 -2.82 -1.23
N MET A 289 19.36 -1.76 -0.57
CA MET A 289 18.28 -1.82 0.41
C MET A 289 16.88 -1.76 -0.23
N ILE A 290 16.81 -1.49 -1.54
CA ILE A 290 15.60 -1.61 -2.35
C ILE A 290 15.64 -2.98 -3.04
N GLN A 291 14.62 -3.80 -2.80
CA GLN A 291 14.52 -5.17 -3.32
C GLN A 291 13.15 -5.39 -3.97
N GLN A 292 13.13 -6.04 -5.12
CA GLN A 292 11.89 -6.62 -5.64
C GLN A 292 11.60 -7.89 -4.86
N LEU A 293 10.34 -8.13 -4.48
CA LEU A 293 9.92 -9.42 -3.96
C LEU A 293 10.03 -10.45 -5.09
N GLY A 294 10.80 -11.52 -4.84
CA GLY A 294 11.14 -12.53 -5.84
C GLY A 294 10.00 -13.51 -6.12
N ASP A 295 10.36 -14.64 -6.73
CA ASP A 295 9.40 -15.65 -7.16
C ASP A 295 8.54 -16.19 -6.01
N GLU A 296 7.29 -16.47 -6.35
CA GLU A 296 6.31 -16.97 -5.40
C GLU A 296 6.58 -18.44 -5.06
N CYS A 297 6.63 -18.72 -3.76
CA CYS A 297 6.74 -20.09 -3.24
C CYS A 297 5.56 -20.41 -2.33
N VAL A 298 5.14 -21.67 -2.32
CA VAL A 298 4.07 -22.12 -1.42
C VAL A 298 4.58 -22.07 0.02
N ARG A 299 3.92 -21.28 0.86
CA ARG A 299 4.19 -21.20 2.30
C ARG A 299 2.94 -21.54 3.10
N LYS A 300 3.17 -22.16 4.26
CA LYS A 300 2.13 -22.40 5.27
C LYS A 300 2.33 -21.44 6.43
N SER A 301 1.22 -20.97 6.97
CA SER A 301 1.16 -20.06 8.10
C SER A 301 0.25 -20.65 9.17
N PHE A 302 0.65 -20.49 10.44
CA PHE A 302 -0.15 -20.89 11.59
C PHE A 302 -0.42 -19.68 12.48
N ARG A 303 -1.70 -19.47 12.81
CA ARG A 303 -2.15 -18.34 13.64
C ARG A 303 -2.88 -18.86 14.87
N ASP A 304 -2.29 -18.59 16.03
CA ASP A 304 -2.97 -18.71 17.32
C ASP A 304 -3.73 -17.43 17.63
N GLU A 305 -4.92 -17.54 18.22
CA GLU A 305 -5.73 -16.42 18.67
C GLU A 305 -5.02 -15.56 19.71
N ALA A 306 -4.20 -16.17 20.57
CA ALA A 306 -3.49 -15.46 21.64
C ALA A 306 -2.46 -14.43 21.11
N ASP A 307 -1.98 -14.61 19.89
CA ASP A 307 -0.97 -13.73 19.28
C ASP A 307 -1.58 -12.61 18.42
N LEU A 308 -2.90 -12.65 18.18
CA LEU A 308 -3.57 -11.75 17.24
C LEU A 308 -3.99 -10.45 17.91
N ILE A 309 -3.61 -9.35 17.27
CA ILE A 309 -4.15 -8.03 17.52
C ILE A 309 -5.18 -7.76 16.43
N LEU A 310 -6.45 -7.86 16.81
CA LEU A 310 -7.57 -7.76 15.90
C LEU A 310 -7.95 -6.30 15.72
N LEU A 311 -8.10 -5.87 14.47
CA LEU A 311 -8.36 -4.49 14.10
C LEU A 311 -9.67 -4.42 13.29
N PRO A 312 -10.30 -3.23 13.20
CA PRO A 312 -11.46 -3.08 12.32
C PRO A 312 -11.08 -3.22 10.84
N LYS A 313 -12.08 -3.15 9.94
CA LYS A 313 -11.89 -3.28 8.47
C LYS A 313 -11.23 -4.60 8.04
N GLN A 314 -11.49 -5.68 8.79
CA GLN A 314 -10.99 -7.02 8.49
C GLN A 314 -9.45 -7.14 8.54
N LEU A 315 -8.83 -6.34 9.41
CA LEU A 315 -7.37 -6.27 9.56
C LEU A 315 -6.91 -6.98 10.83
N TRP A 316 -5.68 -7.46 10.82
CA TRP A 316 -4.99 -7.93 12.02
C TRP A 316 -3.50 -7.65 11.94
N CYS A 317 -2.88 -7.68 13.11
CA CYS A 317 -1.43 -7.69 13.28
C CYS A 317 -1.04 -8.77 14.27
N SER A 318 0.23 -9.17 14.25
CA SER A 318 0.85 -9.97 15.30
C SER A 318 2.34 -9.70 15.38
N LEU A 319 2.92 -10.01 16.54
CA LEU A 319 4.35 -9.99 16.78
C LEU A 319 4.71 -11.26 17.53
N LYS A 320 5.44 -12.17 16.88
CA LYS A 320 5.74 -13.51 17.42
C LYS A 320 7.23 -13.71 17.55
N ARG A 321 7.67 -14.33 18.64
CA ARG A 321 9.02 -14.88 18.71
C ARG A 321 9.06 -16.17 17.90
N VAL A 322 10.05 -16.31 17.03
CA VAL A 322 10.29 -17.52 16.27
C VAL A 322 11.56 -18.16 16.81
N GLU A 323 11.45 -19.37 17.32
CA GLU A 323 12.59 -20.16 17.81
C GLU A 323 13.72 -20.16 16.76
N ASP A 324 14.94 -19.86 17.21
CA ASP A 324 16.17 -19.77 16.42
C ASP A 324 16.19 -18.77 15.24
N LYS A 325 15.09 -18.04 14.98
CA LYS A 325 14.95 -17.10 13.85
C LYS A 325 14.69 -15.65 14.27
N GLY A 326 14.51 -15.39 15.57
CA GLY A 326 14.32 -14.05 16.12
C GLY A 326 12.85 -13.67 16.27
N THR A 327 12.42 -12.56 15.67
CA THR A 327 11.04 -12.04 15.82
C THR A 327 10.37 -11.89 14.46
N CYS A 328 9.13 -12.35 14.33
CA CYS A 328 8.29 -12.19 13.15
C CYS A 328 7.19 -11.17 13.42
N CYS A 329 7.18 -10.09 12.65
CA CYS A 329 6.06 -9.15 12.56
C CYS A 329 5.17 -9.60 11.41
N GLU A 330 3.87 -9.66 11.63
CA GLU A 330 2.92 -10.02 10.58
C GLU A 330 1.71 -9.09 10.63
N VAL A 331 1.25 -8.69 9.45
CA VAL A 331 -0.03 -8.02 9.27
C VAL A 331 -0.83 -8.74 8.20
N GLY A 332 -2.15 -8.57 8.20
CA GLY A 332 -2.97 -9.08 7.11
C GLY A 332 -4.32 -8.41 6.98
N TRP A 333 -4.92 -8.67 5.83
CA TRP A 333 -6.22 -8.17 5.41
C TRP A 333 -7.05 -9.30 4.83
N LEU A 334 -8.21 -9.56 5.44
CA LEU A 334 -9.12 -10.64 5.08
C LEU A 334 -10.06 -10.10 4.01
N LEU A 335 -10.06 -10.75 2.85
CA LEU A 335 -10.79 -10.34 1.65
C LEU A 335 -12.13 -11.08 1.49
N GLY A 336 -12.49 -11.91 2.48
CA GLY A 336 -13.67 -12.77 2.47
C GLY A 336 -13.37 -14.20 1.99
N GLU A 337 -14.32 -15.10 2.21
CA GLU A 337 -14.25 -16.51 1.74
C GLU A 337 -13.01 -17.29 2.21
N GLY A 338 -12.44 -16.92 3.35
CA GLY A 338 -11.19 -17.52 3.84
C GLY A 338 -9.98 -17.17 2.97
N ARG A 339 -9.99 -16.02 2.28
CA ARG A 339 -8.84 -15.45 1.56
C ARG A 339 -8.25 -14.27 2.29
N ALA A 340 -6.94 -14.16 2.27
CA ALA A 340 -6.20 -13.10 2.93
C ALA A 340 -5.00 -12.66 2.08
N ILE A 341 -4.70 -11.35 2.10
CA ILE A 341 -3.36 -10.86 1.76
C ILE A 341 -2.61 -10.57 3.06
N THR A 342 -1.35 -10.97 3.11
CA THR A 342 -0.53 -10.91 4.33
C THR A 342 0.85 -10.39 4.01
N SER A 343 1.46 -9.74 5.00
CA SER A 343 2.85 -9.33 4.93
C SER A 343 3.56 -9.69 6.22
N LYS A 344 4.77 -10.25 6.08
CA LYS A 344 5.60 -10.74 7.16
C LYS A 344 6.99 -10.16 7.08
N CYS A 345 7.56 -9.85 8.23
CA CYS A 345 8.93 -9.38 8.37
C CYS A 345 9.62 -10.17 9.48
N THR A 346 10.71 -10.86 9.12
CA THR A 346 11.52 -11.63 10.07
C THR A 346 12.75 -10.82 10.45
N PHE A 347 12.94 -10.61 11.74
CA PHE A 347 14.08 -9.93 12.35
C PHE A 347 14.94 -10.92 13.11
N SER A 348 16.27 -10.74 13.13
CA SER A 348 17.15 -11.48 14.02
C SER A 348 16.92 -11.12 15.49
N SER A 349 17.59 -11.85 16.40
CA SER A 349 17.67 -11.50 17.82
C SER A 349 18.27 -10.12 18.10
N THR A 350 19.05 -9.57 17.15
CA THR A 350 19.62 -8.22 17.22
C THR A 350 18.76 -7.15 16.55
N ALA A 351 17.49 -7.47 16.24
CA ALA A 351 16.55 -6.60 15.54
C ALA A 351 17.00 -6.15 14.14
N GLU A 352 17.88 -6.92 13.48
CA GLU A 352 18.20 -6.69 12.07
C GLU A 352 17.17 -7.42 11.19
N LEU A 353 16.61 -6.71 10.21
CA LEU A 353 15.69 -7.32 9.26
C LEU A 353 16.41 -8.36 8.40
N LYS A 354 15.84 -9.56 8.29
CA LYS A 354 16.39 -10.69 7.52
C LYS A 354 15.57 -11.04 6.30
N GLU A 355 14.24 -10.98 6.41
CA GLU A 355 13.33 -11.39 5.33
C GLU A 355 12.06 -10.54 5.36
N ILE A 356 11.59 -10.13 4.18
CA ILE A 356 10.24 -9.62 3.95
C ILE A 356 9.51 -10.62 3.06
N ALA A 357 8.26 -10.94 3.39
CA ALA A 357 7.38 -11.73 2.54
C ALA A 357 6.01 -11.07 2.41
N ILE A 358 5.41 -11.15 1.22
CA ILE A 358 3.99 -10.84 0.99
C ILE A 358 3.34 -12.07 0.39
N ALA A 359 2.17 -12.46 0.89
CA ALA A 359 1.49 -13.67 0.44
C ALA A 359 0.01 -13.46 0.25
N SER A 360 -0.52 -14.13 -0.79
CA SER A 360 -1.96 -14.37 -0.95
C SER A 360 -2.26 -15.77 -0.43
N GLU A 361 -3.06 -15.84 0.63
CA GLU A 361 -3.31 -17.07 1.38
C GLU A 361 -4.80 -17.45 1.38
N THR A 362 -5.04 -18.75 1.44
CA THR A 362 -6.34 -19.36 1.71
C THR A 362 -6.30 -20.13 3.03
N ALA A 363 -7.39 -20.06 3.79
CA ALA A 363 -7.60 -20.90 4.95
C ALA A 363 -7.70 -22.35 4.49
N THR A 364 -6.92 -23.24 5.09
CA THR A 364 -7.08 -24.68 4.84
C THR A 364 -8.29 -25.19 5.64
N PRO A 365 -9.24 -25.91 5.01
CA PRO A 365 -10.33 -26.55 5.73
C PRO A 365 -9.76 -27.49 6.80
N VAL A 366 -10.32 -27.40 8.01
CA VAL A 366 -10.00 -28.30 9.13
C VAL A 366 -10.72 -29.63 8.95
#